data_AF-A0A1H7HSH8-F1
#
_entry.id   AF-A0A1H7HSH8-F1
#
_cell.length_a   1.000
_cell.length_b   1.000
_cell.length_c   1.000
_cell.angle_alpha   90.00
_cell.angle_beta   90.00
_cell.angle_gamma   90.00
#
_symmetry.space_group_name_H-M   'P 1'
#
loop_
_entity.id
_entity.type
_entity.pdbx_description
1 polymer ?
#
loop_
_entity_poly.entity_id
_entity_poly.type
_entity_poly.pdbx_seq_one_letter_code
_entity_poly.pdbx_strand_id
1 'polypeptide(L)'
;MENEHDKSKCLGKLERCYNTLQYFKTRIDSYLYEPSTMGLFETKAYLKDKIGKLAAANETLLDYLKLTNELLPDQYQLVNFLIKETAELESDVMEYTNKSRKSVQ
;
A
#
# COMPACT_ATOMS: atom_id res chain seq x y z
N MET A 1 22.08 -11.47 19.22
CA MET A 1 20.60 -11.50 19.09
C MET A 1 20.20 -10.18 18.46
N GLU A 2 19.89 -10.16 17.17
CA GLU A 2 19.24 -8.98 16.58
C GLU A 2 17.84 -8.90 17.17
N ASN A 3 17.51 -7.81 17.85
CA ASN A 3 16.13 -7.55 18.27
C ASN A 3 15.29 -7.42 16.99
N GLU A 4 14.48 -8.43 16.67
CA GLU A 4 13.48 -8.37 15.59
C GLU A 4 12.47 -7.22 15.79
N HIS A 5 12.42 -6.65 17.00
CA HIS A 5 11.54 -5.54 17.40
C HIS A 5 12.27 -4.18 17.42
N ASP A 6 13.23 -3.99 16.52
CA ASP A 6 13.87 -2.68 16.34
C ASP A 6 12.87 -1.69 15.72
N LYS A 7 12.46 -0.72 16.55
CA LYS A 7 11.57 0.38 16.17
C LYS A 7 12.08 1.13 14.93
N SER A 8 13.38 1.39 14.84
CA SER A 8 13.96 2.14 13.71
C SER A 8 13.79 1.38 12.39
N LYS A 9 13.98 0.06 12.41
CA LYS A 9 13.72 -0.82 11.26
C LYS A 9 12.24 -0.82 10.89
N CYS A 10 11.34 -0.80 11.88
CA CYS A 10 9.90 -0.74 11.66
C CYS A 10 9.45 0.59 11.03
N LEU A 11 9.96 1.72 11.51
CA LEU A 11 9.73 3.03 10.92
C LEU A 11 10.16 3.07 9.46
N GLY A 12 11.39 2.62 9.16
CA GLY A 12 11.87 2.56 7.78
C GLY A 12 11.06 1.62 6.88
N LYS A 13 10.49 0.54 7.42
CA LYS A 13 9.57 -0.34 6.69
C LYS A 13 8.25 0.38 6.38
N LEU A 14 7.66 1.08 7.35
CA LEU A 14 6.41 1.83 7.16
C LEU A 14 6.56 3.00 6.19
N GLU A 15 7.70 3.72 6.23
CA GLU A 15 7.99 4.78 5.25
C GLU A 15 8.07 4.24 3.82
N ARG A 16 8.73 3.07 3.65
CA ARG A 16 8.75 2.40 2.34
C ARG A 16 7.35 1.98 1.89
N CYS A 17 6.55 1.38 2.76
CA CYS A 17 5.16 1.02 2.46
C CYS A 17 4.33 2.26 2.04
N TYR A 18 4.44 3.36 2.79
CA TYR A 18 3.77 4.62 2.44
C TYR A 18 4.15 5.10 1.04
N ASN A 19 5.45 5.17 0.74
CA ASN A 19 5.94 5.63 -0.56
C ASN A 19 5.44 4.74 -1.70
N THR A 20 5.45 3.41 -1.50
CA THR A 20 4.91 2.45 -2.46
C THR A 20 3.40 2.64 -2.68
N LEU A 21 2.63 2.85 -1.63
CA LEU A 21 1.19 3.11 -1.73
C LEU A 21 0.89 4.43 -2.47
N GLN A 22 1.66 5.49 -2.22
CA GLN A 22 1.53 6.75 -2.98
C GLN A 22 1.89 6.57 -4.45
N TYR A 23 2.92 5.77 -4.74
CA TYR A 23 3.27 5.40 -6.10
C TYR A 23 2.12 4.66 -6.80
N PHE A 24 1.50 3.67 -6.15
CA PHE A 24 0.34 2.95 -6.71
C PHE A 24 -0.85 3.86 -6.93
N LYS A 25 -1.16 4.75 -5.98
CA LYS A 25 -2.23 5.74 -6.11
C LYS A 25 -2.02 6.60 -7.36
N THR A 26 -0.83 7.20 -7.48
CA THR A 26 -0.45 8.02 -8.63
C THR A 26 -0.53 7.24 -9.94
N ARG A 27 -0.08 5.98 -9.91
CA ARG A 27 -0.12 5.10 -11.08
C ARG A 27 -1.56 4.83 -11.51
N ILE A 28 -2.46 4.46 -10.60
CA ILE A 28 -3.88 4.22 -10.94
C ILE A 28 -4.59 5.50 -11.40
N ASP A 29 -4.28 6.63 -10.79
CA ASP A 29 -4.88 7.92 -11.16
C ASP A 29 -4.37 8.45 -12.51
N SER A 30 -3.11 8.15 -12.88
CA SER A 30 -2.50 8.60 -14.15
C SER A 30 -2.91 7.79 -15.38
N TYR A 31 -3.62 6.66 -15.24
CA TYR A 31 -4.18 5.96 -16.40
C TYR A 31 -5.22 6.87 -17.08
N LEU A 32 -4.75 7.48 -18.17
CA LEU A 32 -5.31 8.62 -18.92
C LEU A 32 -6.70 8.40 -19.53
N TYR A 33 -7.20 7.17 -19.51
CA TYR A 33 -8.48 6.80 -20.11
C TYR A 33 -9.39 6.23 -19.05
N GLU A 34 -10.68 6.60 -19.13
CA GLU A 34 -11.69 5.95 -18.31
C GLU A 34 -11.70 4.44 -18.60
N PRO A 35 -11.95 3.62 -17.57
CA PRO A 35 -12.01 2.17 -17.74
C PRO A 35 -12.97 1.80 -18.88
N SER A 36 -12.46 1.14 -19.93
CA SER A 36 -13.25 0.83 -21.13
C SER A 36 -14.27 -0.29 -20.93
N THR A 37 -14.25 -0.94 -19.78
CA THR A 37 -15.21 -1.96 -19.37
C THR A 37 -15.66 -1.72 -17.94
N MET A 38 -16.89 -2.13 -17.62
CA MET A 38 -17.42 -2.09 -16.25
C MET A 38 -16.49 -2.82 -15.26
N GLY A 39 -15.96 -3.98 -15.65
CA GLY A 39 -15.03 -4.74 -14.82
C GLY A 39 -13.73 -3.99 -14.50
N LEU A 40 -13.17 -3.25 -15.46
CA LEU A 40 -12.01 -2.38 -15.20
C LEU A 40 -12.39 -1.18 -14.31
N PHE A 41 -13.62 -0.68 -14.41
CA PHE A 41 -14.11 0.40 -13.54
C PHE A 41 -14.22 -0.06 -12.09
N GLU A 42 -14.87 -1.19 -11.86
CA GLU A 42 -15.01 -1.80 -10.53
C GLU A 42 -13.64 -2.15 -9.94
N THR A 43 -12.74 -2.72 -10.76
CA THR A 43 -11.37 -3.03 -10.32
C THR A 43 -10.62 -1.77 -9.93
N LYS A 44 -10.71 -0.69 -10.72
CA LYS A 44 -10.09 0.60 -10.40
C LYS A 44 -10.61 1.14 -9.07
N ALA A 45 -11.93 1.13 -8.88
CA ALA A 45 -12.56 1.62 -7.64
C ALA A 45 -12.11 0.79 -6.43
N TYR A 46 -12.11 -0.54 -6.55
CA TYR A 46 -11.63 -1.46 -5.52
C TYR A 46 -10.19 -1.19 -5.13
N LEU A 47 -9.29 -1.06 -6.12
CA LEU A 47 -7.86 -0.81 -5.85
C LEU A 47 -7.64 0.55 -5.20
N LYS A 48 -8.38 1.59 -5.62
CA LYS A 48 -8.30 2.92 -4.99
C LYS A 48 -8.73 2.88 -3.52
N ASP A 49 -9.82 2.19 -3.22
CA ASP A 49 -10.30 2.01 -1.85
C ASP A 49 -9.29 1.23 -1.00
N LYS A 50 -8.76 0.11 -1.51
CA LYS A 50 -7.74 -0.70 -0.83
C LYS A 50 -6.45 0.09 -0.56
N ILE A 51 -5.94 0.82 -1.55
CA ILE A 51 -4.78 1.71 -1.40
C ILE A 51 -5.05 2.76 -0.33
N GLY A 52 -6.22 3.41 -0.36
CA GLY A 52 -6.60 4.45 0.60
C GLY A 52 -6.62 3.92 2.04
N LYS A 53 -7.23 2.75 2.26
CA LYS A 53 -7.28 2.10 3.57
C LYS A 53 -5.90 1.73 4.09
N LEU A 54 -5.06 1.13 3.25
CA LEU A 54 -3.70 0.75 3.62
C LEU A 54 -2.83 1.99 3.90
N ALA A 55 -2.96 3.05 3.10
CA ALA A 55 -2.20 4.28 3.30
C ALA A 55 -2.56 4.96 4.62
N ALA A 56 -3.86 5.06 4.94
CA ALA A 56 -4.32 5.65 6.19
C ALA A 56 -3.88 4.83 7.41
N ALA A 57 -3.98 3.49 7.34
CA ALA A 57 -3.51 2.62 8.42
C ALA A 57 -1.99 2.72 8.63
N ASN A 58 -1.22 2.76 7.53
CA ASN A 58 0.22 2.90 7.57
C ASN A 58 0.66 4.27 8.12
N GLU A 59 0.02 5.35 7.69
CA GLU A 59 0.26 6.70 8.20
C GLU A 59 -0.05 6.80 9.70
N THR A 60 -1.20 6.29 10.12
CA THR A 60 -1.59 6.25 11.54
C THR A 60 -0.56 5.52 12.39
N LEU A 61 -0.10 4.34 11.95
CA LEU A 61 0.91 3.57 12.68
C LEU A 61 2.29 4.24 12.65
N LEU A 62 2.66 4.83 11.52
CA LEU A 62 3.93 5.54 11.38
C LEU A 62 3.98 6.74 12.34
N ASP A 63 2.93 7.54 12.39
CA ASP A 63 2.84 8.70 13.27
C ASP A 63 2.80 8.29 14.73
N TYR A 64 2.03 7.25 15.07
CA TYR A 64 2.03 6.68 16.41
C TYR A 64 3.45 6.27 16.84
N LEU A 65 4.17 5.49 16.02
CA LEU A 65 5.51 5.03 16.35
C LEU A 65 6.53 6.17 16.38
N LYS A 66 6.35 7.25 15.61
CA LYS A 66 7.21 8.44 15.74
C LYS A 66 7.06 9.11 17.10
N LEU A 67 5.87 9.08 17.70
CA LEU A 67 5.55 9.74 18.96
C LEU A 67 5.81 8.90 20.21
N THR A 68 5.87 7.58 20.10
CA THR A 68 6.14 6.69 21.25
C THR A 68 7.60 6.26 21.33
N ASN A 69 8.10 5.91 22.51
CA ASN A 69 9.47 5.38 22.66
C ASN A 69 9.55 3.86 22.49
N GLU A 70 8.42 3.17 22.59
CA GLU A 70 8.34 1.71 22.61
C GLU A 70 7.52 1.18 21.44
N LEU A 71 7.91 0.00 20.96
CA LEU A 71 7.19 -0.78 19.96
C LEU A 71 6.52 -1.95 20.66
N LEU A 72 5.19 -1.95 20.69
CA LEU A 72 4.41 -3.05 21.27
C LEU A 72 4.30 -4.22 20.28
N PRO A 73 4.12 -5.46 20.77
CA PRO A 73 3.96 -6.64 19.91
C PRO A 73 2.85 -6.50 18.85
N ASP A 74 1.70 -5.95 19.22
CA ASP A 74 0.57 -5.74 18.31
C ASP A 74 0.91 -4.76 17.18
N GLN A 75 1.73 -3.75 17.48
CA GLN A 75 2.21 -2.79 16.49
C GLN A 75 3.22 -3.44 15.54
N TYR A 76 4.10 -4.30 16.06
CA TYR A 76 5.02 -5.07 15.24
C TYR A 76 4.26 -6.02 14.29
N GLN A 77 3.21 -6.68 14.78
CA GLN A 77 2.33 -7.49 13.94
C GLN A 77 1.65 -6.65 12.85
N LEU A 78 1.17 -5.46 13.21
CA LEU A 78 0.54 -4.55 12.26
C LEU A 78 1.53 -4.05 11.19
N VAL A 79 2.79 -3.78 11.55
CA VAL A 79 3.86 -3.47 10.58
C VAL A 79 4.01 -4.61 9.57
N ASN A 80 4.11 -5.86 10.04
CA ASN A 80 4.28 -7.01 9.16
C ASN A 80 3.05 -7.25 8.28
N PHE A 81 1.85 -7.04 8.82
CA PHE A 81 0.61 -7.06 8.05
C PHE A 81 0.63 -6.03 6.93
N LEU A 82 0.97 -4.77 7.22
CA LEU A 82 1.03 -3.70 6.21
C LEU A 82 2.06 -3.98 5.12
N ILE A 83 3.22 -4.55 5.47
CA ILE A 83 4.24 -4.96 4.49
C ILE A 83 3.69 -6.02 3.55
N LYS A 84 3.05 -7.07 4.11
CA LYS A 84 2.48 -8.16 3.33
C LYS A 84 1.38 -7.65 2.39
N GLU A 85 0.42 -6.89 2.92
CA GLU A 85 -0.69 -6.35 2.12
C GLU A 85 -0.19 -5.40 1.02
N THR A 86 0.84 -4.58 1.31
CA THR A 86 1.43 -3.69 0.30
C THR A 86 2.11 -4.50 -0.82
N ALA A 87 2.79 -5.60 -0.49
CA ALA A 87 3.42 -6.47 -1.47
C ALA A 87 2.39 -7.22 -2.33
N GLU A 88 1.30 -7.71 -1.72
CA GLU A 88 0.22 -8.37 -2.46
C GLU A 88 -0.50 -7.38 -3.40
N LEU A 89 -0.73 -6.15 -2.92
CA LEU A 89 -1.34 -5.09 -3.73
C LEU A 89 -0.50 -4.72 -4.97
N GLU A 90 0.82 -4.88 -4.92
CA GLU A 90 1.69 -4.64 -6.09
C GLU A 90 1.27 -5.51 -7.28
N SER A 91 1.01 -6.79 -7.03
CA SER A 91 0.57 -7.74 -8.06
C SER A 91 -0.77 -7.31 -8.66
N ASP A 92 -1.74 -6.96 -7.81
CA ASP A 92 -3.08 -6.53 -8.24
C ASP A 92 -3.00 -5.26 -9.12
N VAL A 93 -2.19 -4.28 -8.70
CA VAL A 93 -1.96 -3.03 -9.44
C VAL A 93 -1.27 -3.34 -10.76
N MET A 94 -0.24 -4.18 -10.79
CA MET A 94 0.43 -4.57 -12.03
C MET A 94 -0.54 -5.24 -13.01
N GLU A 95 -1.36 -6.16 -12.54
CA GLU A 95 -2.36 -6.84 -13.37
C GLU A 95 -3.37 -5.86 -13.96
N TYR A 96 -3.95 -4.97 -13.15
CA TYR A 96 -4.87 -3.93 -13.60
C TYR A 96 -4.22 -3.02 -14.65
N THR A 97 -2.98 -2.59 -14.40
CA THR A 97 -2.24 -1.69 -15.30
C THR A 97 -1.92 -2.36 -16.65
N ASN A 98 -1.71 -3.67 -16.67
CA ASN A 98 -1.51 -4.47 -17.88
C ASN A 98 -2.81 -4.67 -18.66
N LYS A 99 -3.92 -5.04 -18.00
CA LYS A 99 -5.23 -5.19 -18.65
C LYS A 99 -5.69 -3.88 -19.28
N SER A 100 -5.52 -2.77 -18.56
CA SER A 100 -5.90 -1.43 -19.03
C SER A 100 -5.11 -0.99 -20.26
N ARG A 101 -3.86 -1.44 -20.44
CA ARG A 101 -3.07 -1.18 -21.66
C ARG A 101 -3.56 -2.00 -22.86
N LYS A 102 -3.90 -3.28 -22.64
CA LYS A 102 -4.35 -4.17 -23.72
C LYS A 102 -5.69 -3.77 -24.30
N SER A 103 -6.57 -3.17 -23.51
CA SER A 103 -7.88 -2.68 -23.98
C SER A 103 -7.81 -1.42 -24.86
N VAL A 104 -6.63 -0.84 -25.06
CA VAL A 104 -6.41 0.38 -25.87
C VAL A 104 -5.75 0.04 -27.22
N GLN A 105 -5.32 -1.21 -27.44
CA GLN A 105 -4.85 -1.73 -28.74
C GLN A 105 -5.98 -2.48 -29.45
#